data_AF-A0AAD8JFA8-F1
#
_entry.id   AF-A0AAD8JFA8-F1
#
_cell.length_a   1.000
_cell.length_b   1.000
_cell.length_c   1.000
_cell.angle_alpha   90.00
_cell.angle_beta   90.00
_cell.angle_gamma   90.00
#
_symmetry.space_group_name_H-M   'P 1'
#
loop_
_entity.id
_entity.type
_entity.pdbx_description
1 polymer ?
#
loop_
_entity_poly.entity_id
_entity_poly.type
_entity_poly.pdbx_seq_one_letter_code
_entity_poly.pdbx_strand_id
1 'polypeptide(L)'
;MDSLRNIPIQKNACEEEFWPLSGQPCFNVILRKTHMRPTYTLYLPAKVSASLPPFTGPLFLTYRGKKWKIPYTVDRKEGRRTTIKWRDFAIDNQLKEGDACVFELTECSNTGIKIRVQILKGDFPSQLLNSLDGAAPDKPIIL
;
A
#
# COMPACT_ATOMS: atom_id res chain seq x y z
N MET A 1 -2.30 47.71 17.54
CA MET A 1 -3.18 46.95 18.45
C MET A 1 -4.30 46.44 17.55
N ASP A 2 -4.41 45.17 17.17
CA ASP A 2 -4.02 43.96 17.89
C ASP A 2 -3.45 42.88 16.97
N SER A 3 -2.49 42.18 17.55
CA SER A 3 -1.82 40.98 17.07
C SER A 3 -2.85 39.85 16.89
N LEU A 4 -3.12 39.47 15.65
CA LEU A 4 -3.66 38.14 15.38
C LEU A 4 -2.55 37.13 15.64
N ARG A 5 -2.72 36.48 16.78
CA ARG A 5 -1.84 35.49 17.38
C ARG A 5 -1.55 34.39 16.37
N ASN A 6 -0.27 34.26 16.10
CA ASN A 6 0.34 33.08 15.51
C ASN A 6 -0.04 31.88 16.40
N ILE A 7 -1.02 31.08 15.98
CA ILE A 7 -1.34 29.84 16.66
C ILE A 7 -0.14 28.92 16.40
N PRO A 8 0.60 28.47 17.43
CA PRO A 8 1.68 27.52 17.21
C PRO A 8 1.01 26.23 16.75
N ILE A 9 1.18 25.89 15.47
CA ILE A 9 0.93 24.54 15.01
C ILE A 9 1.91 23.67 15.79
N GLN A 10 1.40 22.99 16.81
CA GLN A 10 2.16 21.97 17.51
C GLN A 10 2.56 20.93 16.46
N LYS A 11 3.84 20.97 16.05
CA LYS A 11 4.48 19.92 15.28
C LYS A 11 4.60 18.69 16.19
N ASN A 12 3.51 17.95 16.31
CA ASN A 12 3.53 16.64 16.91
C ASN A 12 4.13 15.66 15.89
N ALA A 13 5.17 14.96 16.35
CA ALA A 13 6.04 14.10 15.58
C ALA A 13 5.29 12.90 14.97
N CYS A 14 5.07 12.97 13.67
CA CYS A 14 5.41 11.95 12.66
C CYS A 14 4.76 12.51 11.40
N GLU A 15 5.53 13.24 10.59
CA GLU A 15 5.03 13.59 9.27
C GLU A 15 4.61 12.27 8.62
N GLU A 16 3.31 12.09 8.38
CA GLU A 16 2.86 11.15 7.37
C GLU A 16 3.38 11.72 6.06
N GLU A 17 4.67 11.48 5.81
CA GLU A 17 5.39 11.97 4.66
C GLU A 17 4.67 11.37 3.46
N PHE A 18 3.87 12.19 2.78
CA PHE A 18 3.19 11.75 1.59
C PHE A 18 4.26 11.50 0.53
N TRP A 19 4.54 10.23 0.22
CA TRP A 19 5.52 9.86 -0.80
C TRP A 19 4.82 9.66 -2.15
N PRO A 20 4.97 10.60 -3.11
CA PRO A 20 4.45 10.39 -4.45
C PRO A 20 5.14 9.18 -5.10
N LEU A 21 4.42 8.53 -6.03
CA LEU A 21 5.03 7.51 -6.87
C LEU A 21 6.19 8.12 -7.65
N SER A 22 7.32 7.43 -7.67
CA SER A 22 8.58 7.87 -8.25
C SER A 22 8.72 7.53 -9.74
N GLY A 23 7.62 7.12 -10.40
CA GLY A 23 7.61 6.67 -11.79
C GLY A 23 8.15 5.25 -11.99
N GLN A 24 8.54 4.56 -10.91
CA GLN A 24 8.97 3.17 -10.96
C GLN A 24 7.81 2.22 -11.24
N PRO A 25 8.08 0.98 -11.72
CA PRO A 25 7.05 -0.02 -11.91
C PRO A 25 6.24 -0.22 -10.63
N CYS A 26 4.92 -0.03 -10.74
CA CYS A 26 4.01 -0.22 -9.63
C CYS A 26 2.73 -0.95 -10.07
N PHE A 27 2.00 -1.45 -9.08
CA PHE A 27 0.68 -2.03 -9.26
C PHE A 27 -0.17 -1.82 -8.00
N ASN A 28 -1.48 -1.83 -8.15
CA ASN A 28 -2.39 -1.70 -7.02
C ASN A 28 -3.27 -2.95 -6.86
N VAL A 29 -3.72 -3.19 -5.64
CA VAL A 29 -4.64 -4.27 -5.29
C VAL A 29 -5.69 -3.73 -4.33
N ILE A 30 -6.97 -3.94 -4.66
CA ILE A 30 -8.07 -3.82 -3.70
C ILE A 30 -8.19 -5.18 -3.00
N LEU A 31 -8.10 -5.17 -1.67
CA LEU A 31 -8.03 -6.38 -0.88
C LEU A 31 -9.39 -7.07 -0.85
N ARG A 32 -9.38 -8.36 -1.20
CA ARG A 32 -10.52 -9.27 -1.15
C ARG A 32 -10.16 -10.42 -0.21
N LYS A 33 -11.16 -11.20 0.21
CA LYS A 33 -10.93 -12.40 1.05
C LYS A 33 -9.81 -13.30 0.54
N THR A 34 -9.74 -13.50 -0.78
CA THR A 34 -8.72 -14.33 -1.47
C THR A 34 -7.28 -13.86 -1.27
N HIS A 35 -7.05 -12.57 -1.03
CA HIS A 35 -5.72 -12.01 -0.76
C HIS A 35 -5.30 -12.17 0.71
N MET A 36 -6.26 -12.49 1.59
CA MET A 36 -6.12 -12.51 3.03
C MET A 36 -6.15 -13.95 3.53
N ARG A 37 -7.31 -14.51 3.90
CA ARG A 37 -7.38 -15.85 4.47
C ARG A 37 -7.78 -16.90 3.41
N PRO A 38 -7.27 -18.13 3.51
CA PRO A 38 -6.38 -18.64 4.56
C PRO A 38 -4.88 -18.43 4.27
N THR A 39 -4.49 -18.03 3.06
CA THR A 39 -3.11 -18.20 2.58
C THR A 39 -2.24 -16.94 2.61
N TYR A 40 -2.83 -15.76 2.77
CA TYR A 40 -2.21 -14.43 2.67
C TYR A 40 -1.21 -14.39 1.51
N THR A 41 -1.72 -14.59 0.29
CA THR A 41 -0.91 -14.70 -0.93
C THR A 41 -1.34 -13.69 -1.96
N LEU A 42 -0.36 -12.98 -2.56
CA LEU A 42 -0.57 -12.09 -3.69
C LEU A 42 0.23 -12.55 -4.90
N TYR A 43 -0.33 -12.35 -6.09
CA TYR A 43 0.36 -12.53 -7.36
C TYR A 43 0.88 -11.18 -7.83
N LEU A 44 2.16 -11.12 -8.20
CA LEU A 44 2.73 -9.93 -8.81
C LEU A 44 2.34 -9.93 -10.30
N PRO A 45 1.86 -8.80 -10.85
CA PRO A 45 1.61 -8.69 -12.27
C PRO A 45 2.85 -9.06 -13.11
N ALA A 46 2.64 -9.62 -14.30
CA ALA A 46 3.72 -10.06 -15.17
C ALA A 46 4.72 -8.94 -15.48
N LYS A 47 4.23 -7.70 -15.69
CA LYS A 47 5.08 -6.52 -15.93
C LYS A 47 6.05 -6.25 -14.77
N VAL A 48 5.58 -6.37 -13.53
CA VAL A 48 6.41 -6.18 -12.34
C VAL A 48 7.35 -7.37 -12.14
N SER A 49 6.84 -8.59 -12.36
CA SER A 49 7.64 -9.83 -12.30
C SER A 49 8.79 -9.85 -13.32
N ALA A 50 8.59 -9.25 -14.49
CA ALA A 50 9.62 -9.12 -15.53
C ALA A 50 10.73 -8.14 -15.13
N SER A 51 10.41 -7.10 -14.35
CA SER A 51 11.39 -6.14 -13.81
C SER A 51 12.20 -6.68 -12.63
N LEU A 52 11.81 -7.84 -12.07
CA LEU A 52 12.57 -8.46 -10.99
C LEU A 52 13.85 -9.10 -11.52
N PRO A 53 14.97 -9.03 -10.76
CA PRO A 53 16.23 -9.57 -11.22
C PRO A 53 16.12 -11.10 -11.31
N PRO A 54 16.96 -11.78 -12.10
CA PRO A 54 16.98 -13.24 -12.17
C PRO A 54 17.34 -13.92 -10.84
N PHE A 55 17.91 -13.14 -9.92
CA PHE A 55 18.51 -13.54 -8.66
C PHE A 55 17.49 -13.81 -7.53
N THR A 56 17.86 -14.72 -6.62
CA THR A 56 17.14 -15.15 -5.41
C THR A 56 17.57 -14.35 -4.18
N GLY A 57 17.48 -13.03 -4.24
CA GLY A 57 17.72 -12.14 -3.10
C GLY A 57 16.51 -12.05 -2.16
N PRO A 58 16.66 -11.52 -0.94
CA PRO A 58 15.52 -11.28 -0.07
C PRO A 58 14.57 -10.24 -0.68
N LEU A 59 13.25 -10.45 -0.55
CA LEU A 59 12.23 -9.47 -0.88
C LEU A 59 11.74 -8.79 0.39
N PHE A 60 11.61 -7.47 0.35
CA PHE A 60 11.09 -6.67 1.44
C PHE A 60 9.91 -5.80 1.01
N LEU A 61 8.87 -5.77 1.83
CA LEU A 61 7.87 -4.70 1.79
C LEU A 61 8.26 -3.61 2.78
N THR A 62 8.15 -2.35 2.37
CA THR A 62 8.39 -1.19 3.23
C THR A 62 7.14 -0.31 3.33
N TYR A 63 6.86 0.19 4.53
CA TYR A 63 5.75 1.11 4.79
C TYR A 63 6.05 1.93 6.04
N ARG A 64 5.92 3.26 5.96
CA ARG A 64 6.15 4.18 7.10
C ARG A 64 7.47 3.93 7.84
N GLY A 65 8.57 3.78 7.09
CA GLY A 65 9.92 3.52 7.63
C GLY A 65 10.14 2.10 8.18
N LYS A 66 9.11 1.26 8.27
CA LYS A 66 9.22 -0.14 8.69
C LYS A 66 9.46 -1.06 7.49
N LYS A 67 10.03 -2.24 7.76
CA LYS A 67 10.41 -3.23 6.74
C LYS A 67 9.99 -4.65 7.17
N TRP A 68 9.37 -5.39 6.27
CA TRP A 68 8.97 -6.79 6.45
C TRP A 68 9.68 -7.66 5.42
N LYS A 69 10.34 -8.73 5.86
CA LYS A 69 10.91 -9.75 4.96
C LYS A 69 9.79 -10.66 4.48
N ILE A 70 9.63 -10.79 3.17
CA ILE A 70 8.51 -11.50 2.56
C ILE A 70 9.00 -12.77 1.85
N PRO A 71 8.51 -13.95 2.26
CA PRO A 71 8.69 -15.16 1.48
C PRO A 71 8.01 -15.02 0.11
N TYR A 72 8.69 -15.47 -0.95
CA TYR A 72 8.16 -15.40 -2.30
C TYR A 72 8.58 -16.62 -3.13
N THR A 73 7.78 -16.96 -4.12
CA THR A 73 8.03 -18.07 -5.05
C THR A 73 7.95 -17.55 -6.47
N VAL A 74 8.94 -17.92 -7.29
CA VAL A 74 8.99 -17.60 -8.72
C VAL A 74 8.76 -18.89 -9.49
N ASP A 75 7.60 -19.03 -10.11
CA ASP A 75 7.36 -20.06 -11.10
C ASP A 75 7.95 -19.62 -12.43
N ARG A 76 8.89 -20.41 -12.96
CA ARG A 76 9.61 -20.13 -14.20
C ARG A 76 8.99 -20.79 -15.43
N LYS A 77 7.89 -21.55 -15.27
CA LYS A 77 7.10 -22.04 -16.40
C LYS A 77 6.33 -20.87 -17.05
N GLU A 78 5.96 -21.02 -18.33
CA GLU A 78 5.30 -20.04 -19.21
C GLU A 78 4.79 -18.76 -18.51
N GLY A 79 5.58 -17.67 -18.63
CA GLY A 79 5.15 -16.32 -18.22
C GLY A 79 5.64 -15.80 -16.87
N ARG A 80 6.62 -16.46 -16.21
CA ARG A 80 7.28 -16.03 -14.96
C ARG A 80 6.30 -15.46 -13.93
N ARG A 81 5.65 -16.34 -13.16
CA ARG A 81 4.68 -15.93 -12.13
C ARG A 81 5.37 -15.80 -10.78
N THR A 82 5.32 -14.62 -10.18
CA THR A 82 5.83 -14.41 -8.82
C THR A 82 4.67 -14.31 -7.83
N THR A 83 4.74 -15.08 -6.75
CA THR A 83 3.81 -14.99 -5.62
C THR A 83 4.54 -14.58 -4.35
N ILE A 84 3.90 -13.75 -3.54
CA ILE A 84 4.42 -13.32 -2.23
C ILE A 84 3.49 -13.79 -1.12
N LYS A 85 4.08 -14.18 0.02
CA LYS A 85 3.38 -14.52 1.27
C LYS A 85 3.51 -13.35 2.22
N TRP A 86 2.44 -12.58 2.37
CA TRP A 86 2.49 -11.23 2.98
C TRP A 86 1.72 -11.15 4.31
N ARG A 87 1.53 -12.29 4.99
CA ARG A 87 0.73 -12.42 6.21
C ARG A 87 1.11 -11.43 7.31
N ASP A 88 2.38 -11.41 7.69
CA ASP A 88 2.85 -10.59 8.81
C ASP A 88 2.69 -9.10 8.51
N PHE A 89 3.03 -8.69 7.28
CA PHE A 89 2.78 -7.33 6.80
C PHE A 89 1.29 -6.96 6.89
N ALA A 90 0.39 -7.84 6.44
CA ALA A 90 -1.04 -7.57 6.44
C ALA A 90 -1.64 -7.49 7.85
N ILE A 91 -1.21 -8.37 8.76
CA ILE A 91 -1.67 -8.39 10.15
C ILE A 91 -1.14 -7.17 10.90
N ASP A 92 0.16 -6.87 10.82
CA ASP A 92 0.79 -5.77 11.55
C ASP A 92 0.22 -4.40 11.14
N ASN A 93 -0.19 -4.25 9.88
CA ASN A 93 -0.79 -3.02 9.35
C ASN A 93 -2.33 -3.04 9.37
N GLN A 94 -2.92 -4.02 10.05
CA GLN A 94 -4.37 -4.15 10.25
C GLN A 94 -5.16 -4.02 8.95
N LEU A 95 -4.65 -4.65 7.89
CA LEU A 95 -5.30 -4.65 6.59
C LEU A 95 -6.55 -5.50 6.63
N LYS A 96 -7.59 -5.05 5.95
CA LYS A 96 -8.86 -5.77 5.82
C LYS A 96 -9.41 -5.71 4.40
N GLU A 97 -10.43 -6.52 4.13
CA GLU A 97 -11.18 -6.47 2.88
C GLU A 97 -11.71 -5.05 2.64
N GLY A 98 -11.57 -4.55 1.41
CA GLY A 98 -11.93 -3.18 1.04
C GLY A 98 -10.78 -2.18 1.11
N ASP A 99 -9.74 -2.41 1.93
CA ASP A 99 -8.51 -1.61 1.86
C ASP A 99 -7.86 -1.78 0.48
N ALA A 100 -7.09 -0.78 0.04
CA ALA A 100 -6.27 -0.86 -1.15
C ALA A 100 -4.79 -0.69 -0.81
N CYS A 101 -3.94 -1.35 -1.58
CA CYS A 101 -2.48 -1.22 -1.48
C CYS A 101 -1.91 -0.89 -2.85
N VAL A 102 -1.00 0.09 -2.90
CA VAL A 102 -0.16 0.37 -4.07
C VAL A 102 1.25 -0.12 -3.76
N PHE A 103 1.78 -0.97 -4.61
CA PHE A 103 3.10 -1.58 -4.50
C PHE A 103 4.01 -1.01 -5.57
N GLU A 104 5.13 -0.41 -5.18
CA GLU A 104 6.08 0.22 -6.08
C GLU A 104 7.48 -0.37 -5.90
N LEU A 105 8.11 -0.80 -6.99
CA LEU A 105 9.45 -1.34 -6.97
C LEU A 105 10.50 -0.22 -6.80
N THR A 106 10.97 -0.01 -5.57
CA THR A 106 11.92 1.07 -5.25
C THR A 106 13.38 0.65 -5.33
N GLU A 107 13.67 -0.65 -5.20
CA GLU A 107 15.04 -1.15 -5.34
C GLU A 107 15.06 -2.56 -5.92
N CYS A 108 15.97 -2.78 -6.86
CA CYS A 108 16.28 -4.06 -7.48
C CYS A 108 17.80 -4.18 -7.61
N SER A 109 18.45 -4.77 -6.60
CA SER A 109 19.92 -4.84 -6.52
C SER A 109 20.39 -6.22 -6.04
N ASN A 110 21.70 -6.44 -6.04
CA ASN A 110 22.31 -7.66 -5.50
C ASN A 110 22.03 -7.85 -4.00
N THR A 111 21.62 -6.80 -3.29
CA THR A 111 21.29 -6.84 -1.86
C THR A 111 19.84 -7.26 -1.58
N GLY A 112 19.00 -7.26 -2.62
CA GLY A 112 17.60 -7.68 -2.53
C GLY A 112 16.65 -6.80 -3.32
N ILE A 113 15.36 -7.10 -3.17
CA ILE A 113 14.25 -6.40 -3.79
C ILE A 113 13.52 -5.62 -2.70
N LYS A 114 13.31 -4.32 -2.90
CA LYS A 114 12.47 -3.50 -2.01
C LYS A 114 11.26 -3.00 -2.79
N ILE A 115 10.09 -3.27 -2.24
CA ILE A 115 8.81 -2.78 -2.74
C ILE A 115 8.21 -1.88 -1.66
N ARG A 116 8.06 -0.60 -1.96
CA ARG A 116 7.34 0.34 -1.10
C ARG A 116 5.85 0.11 -1.26
N VAL A 117 5.15 0.06 -0.14
CA VAL A 117 3.70 -0.09 -0.10
C VAL A 117 3.08 1.22 0.36
N GLN A 118 2.02 1.66 -0.31
CA GLN A 118 1.12 2.70 0.19
C GLN A 118 -0.21 2.03 0.51
N ILE A 119 -0.77 2.29 1.70
CA ILE A 119 -2.04 1.72 2.16
C ILE A 119 -3.10 2.81 2.12
N LEU A 120 -4.21 2.51 1.45
CA LEU A 120 -5.42 3.33 1.41
C LEU A 120 -6.50 2.56 2.17
N LYS A 121 -6.96 3.11 3.30
CA LYS A 121 -8.00 2.47 4.09
C LYS A 121 -9.34 2.59 3.36
N GLY A 122 -10.03 1.46 3.25
CA GLY A 122 -11.33 1.37 2.57
C GLY A 122 -12.51 1.84 3.42
N ASP A 123 -12.26 2.18 4.69
CA ASP A 123 -13.29 2.70 5.57
C ASP A 123 -13.74 4.08 5.10
N PHE A 124 -15.05 4.22 4.96
CA PHE A 124 -15.63 5.54 4.82
C PHE A 124 -15.53 6.27 6.17
N PRO A 125 -15.04 7.52 6.21
CA PRO A 125 -14.94 8.26 7.45
C PRO A 125 -16.32 8.34 8.13
N SER A 126 -16.41 7.85 9.37
CA SER A 126 -17.66 7.86 10.13
C SER A 126 -18.31 9.26 10.24
N GLN A 127 -17.49 10.30 10.20
CA GLN A 127 -17.88 11.71 10.20
C GLN A 127 -18.70 12.10 8.97
N LEU A 128 -18.49 11.40 7.85
CA LEU A 128 -19.17 11.65 6.59
C LEU A 128 -20.47 10.84 6.45
N LEU A 129 -20.67 9.78 7.25
CA LEU A 129 -21.88 8.95 7.20
C LEU A 129 -23.16 9.73 7.57
N ASN A 130 -23.05 10.73 8.44
CA ASN A 130 -24.20 11.53 8.89
C ASN A 130 -24.49 12.76 8.00
N SER A 131 -23.64 13.04 7.00
CA SER A 131 -23.66 14.29 6.23
C SER A 131 -23.87 14.09 4.72
N LEU A 132 -23.81 12.84 4.23
CA LEU A 132 -23.78 12.51 2.80
C LEU A 132 -24.81 11.43 2.47
N ASP A 133 -26.08 11.76 2.67
CA ASP A 133 -27.20 10.92 2.24
C ASP A 133 -27.27 10.88 0.69
N GLY A 134 -26.64 11.86 0.02
CA GLY A 134 -26.61 12.02 -1.45
C GLY A 134 -27.99 12.18 -2.11
N ALA A 135 -29.06 12.09 -1.32
CA ALA A 135 -30.45 12.10 -1.75
C ALA A 135 -31.03 13.52 -1.83
N ALA A 136 -30.37 14.49 -1.18
CA ALA A 136 -30.82 15.87 -1.14
C ALA A 136 -30.12 16.70 -2.23
N PRO A 137 -30.85 17.44 -3.09
CA PRO A 137 -30.27 18.26 -4.17
C PRO A 137 -29.27 19.32 -3.69
N ASP A 138 -29.37 19.74 -2.43
CA ASP A 138 -28.53 20.73 -1.76
C ASP A 138 -27.30 20.13 -1.07
N LYS A 139 -27.17 18.80 -1.04
CA LYS A 139 -26.01 18.07 -0.48
C LYS A 139 -25.48 17.02 -1.46
N PRO A 140 -25.03 17.43 -2.65
CA PRO A 140 -24.45 16.49 -3.61
C PRO A 140 -23.15 15.90 -3.07
N ILE A 141 -22.89 14.64 -3.43
CA ILE A 141 -21.55 14.06 -3.28
C ILE A 141 -20.68 14.65 -4.39
N ILE A 142 -19.76 15.55 -4.02
CA ILE A 142 -18.80 16.14 -4.95
C ILE A 142 -17.52 15.29 -4.92
N LEU A 143 -17.15 14.73 -6.07
CA LEU A 143 -15.97 13.89 -6.30
C LEU A 143 -14.84 14.68 -6.94
#